data_AF-A0A2A8VE00-F1
#
_entry.id   AF-A0A2A8VE00-F1
#
_cell.length_a   1.000
_cell.length_b   1.000
_cell.length_c   1.000
_cell.angle_alpha   90.00
_cell.angle_beta   90.00
_cell.angle_gamma   90.00
#
_symmetry.space_group_name_H-M   'P 1'
#
loop_
_entity.id
_entity.type
_entity.pdbx_description
1 polymer ?
#
loop_
_entity_poly.entity_id
_entity_poly.type
_entity_poly.pdbx_seq_one_letter_code
_entity_poly.pdbx_strand_id
1 'polypeptide(L)'
;MKKAKLKTLFDHIDEQEKSTVEFQTVWRKAHRRDWKRRVYQSAVPNMAFLMILLIITPLAGYYFISPGEDTRSAQSLEDHEESYEMSGKVYNFPNQVVIKGETSLPEGAMLMIEQYKRDGVTLIRREKVTTDSDGYFQFATDRLQRDKEYIVKVMLYPHLQRESIKKVVGKRGDKLSDVENGELVFDYRHDGIEYSGLKLVGLANKMEDTTEKVVSEFLMSEKEFEALY
;
A
#
# COMPACT_ATOMS: atom_id res chain seq x y z
N MET A 1 29.16 24.70 49.35
CA MET A 1 30.20 23.73 49.78
C MET A 1 31.57 24.32 49.44
N LYS A 2 32.45 24.52 50.44
CA LYS A 2 33.66 25.37 50.31
C LYS A 2 34.77 24.66 49.51
N LYS A 3 35.41 25.36 48.57
CA LYS A 3 36.54 24.91 47.70
C LYS A 3 37.59 24.03 48.39
N ALA A 4 37.82 24.25 49.69
CA ALA A 4 38.76 23.47 50.49
C ALA A 4 38.43 21.96 50.54
N LYS A 5 37.14 21.58 50.60
CA LYS A 5 36.72 20.17 50.63
C LYS A 5 36.93 19.45 49.29
N LEU A 6 36.86 20.18 48.19
CA LEU A 6 37.09 19.62 46.85
C LEU A 6 38.57 19.32 46.66
N LYS A 7 39.44 20.23 47.09
CA LYS A 7 40.90 20.06 46.99
C LYS A 7 41.38 18.82 47.76
N THR A 8 40.91 18.63 48.99
CA THR A 8 41.22 17.44 49.78
C THR A 8 40.72 16.13 49.16
N LEU A 9 39.65 16.17 48.37
CA LEU A 9 39.14 14.98 47.69
C LEU A 9 40.03 14.60 46.50
N PHE A 10 40.53 15.59 45.75
CA PHE A 10 41.44 15.39 44.62
C PHE A 10 42.85 15.02 45.08
N ASP A 11 43.36 15.65 46.13
CA ASP A 11 44.67 15.32 46.69
C ASP A 11 44.71 13.85 47.18
N HIS A 12 43.59 13.33 47.73
CA HIS A 12 43.49 11.94 48.18
C HIS A 12 43.39 10.91 47.04
N ILE A 13 42.79 11.31 45.91
CA ILE A 13 42.70 10.47 44.70
C ILE A 13 44.06 10.45 43.97
N ASP A 14 44.75 11.60 43.86
CA ASP A 14 46.07 11.69 43.24
C ASP A 14 47.13 10.88 44.02
N GLU A 15 47.06 10.89 45.36
CA GLU A 15 47.97 10.12 46.23
C GLU A 15 47.72 8.60 46.12
N GLN A 16 46.47 8.17 45.91
CA GLN A 16 46.13 6.77 45.68
C GLN A 16 46.53 6.27 44.28
N GLU A 17 46.47 7.12 43.25
CA GLU A 17 46.67 6.69 41.86
C GLU A 17 48.07 6.96 41.29
N LYS A 18 48.97 7.62 42.04
CA LYS A 18 50.32 8.02 41.57
C LYS A 18 50.29 8.73 40.21
N SER A 19 49.22 9.45 39.90
CA SER A 19 49.08 10.11 38.61
C SER A 19 49.48 11.59 38.76
N THR A 20 50.67 11.94 38.28
CA THR A 20 51.11 13.34 38.24
C THR A 20 50.28 14.12 37.20
N VAL A 21 49.37 14.96 37.68
CA VAL A 21 48.60 15.89 36.84
C VAL A 21 49.51 17.01 36.33
N GLU A 22 50.25 16.74 35.25
CA GLU A 22 50.85 17.78 34.37
C GLU A 22 50.20 17.82 32.97
N PHE A 23 49.06 17.15 32.78
CA PHE A 23 48.45 17.06 31.45
C PHE A 23 47.68 18.32 31.01
N GLN A 24 47.26 19.20 31.93
CA GLN A 24 46.36 20.30 31.55
C GLN A 24 47.07 21.56 31.04
N THR A 25 48.33 21.79 31.38
CA THR A 25 49.06 23.01 30.97
C THR A 25 49.77 22.85 29.63
N VAL A 26 50.28 21.66 29.29
CA VAL A 26 50.93 21.40 27.99
C VAL A 26 49.90 21.22 26.87
N TRP A 27 48.79 20.53 27.14
CA TRP A 27 47.80 20.21 26.11
C TRP A 27 46.96 21.42 25.65
N ARG A 28 46.71 22.40 26.54
CA ARG A 28 45.92 23.60 26.19
C ARG A 28 46.63 24.58 25.25
N LYS A 29 47.97 24.59 25.18
CA LYS A 29 48.71 25.56 24.38
C LYS A 29 49.07 25.06 22.98
N ALA A 30 49.36 23.76 22.82
CA ALA A 30 49.79 23.19 21.54
C ALA A 30 48.64 22.99 20.52
N HIS A 31 47.42 22.70 20.96
CA HIS A 31 46.32 22.32 20.05
C HIS A 31 45.24 23.37 19.78
N ARG A 32 45.35 24.59 20.32
CA ARG A 32 44.32 25.61 20.14
C ARG A 32 44.19 26.13 18.70
N ARG A 33 45.30 26.17 17.95
CA ARG A 33 45.31 26.57 16.52
C ARG A 33 44.78 25.46 15.61
N ASP A 34 45.15 24.22 15.92
CA ASP A 34 44.73 23.04 15.16
C ASP A 34 43.25 22.71 15.33
N TRP A 35 42.71 22.85 16.55
CA TRP A 35 41.30 22.58 16.79
C TRP A 35 40.40 23.58 16.06
N LYS A 36 40.74 24.88 16.05
CA LYS A 36 39.97 25.87 15.26
C LYS A 36 39.96 25.55 13.78
N ARG A 37 41.10 25.10 13.23
CA ARG A 37 41.21 24.71 11.81
C ARG A 37 40.41 23.44 11.51
N ARG A 38 40.47 22.42 12.37
CA ARG A 38 39.69 21.18 12.23
C ARG A 38 38.19 21.41 12.37
N VAL A 39 37.77 22.24 13.33
CA VAL A 39 36.36 22.63 13.50
C VAL A 39 35.87 23.41 12.29
N TYR A 40 36.64 24.36 11.76
CA TYR A 40 36.25 25.04 10.51
C TYR A 40 36.21 24.07 9.31
N GLN A 41 37.17 23.17 9.19
CA GLN A 41 37.22 22.19 8.10
C GLN A 41 36.10 21.14 8.18
N SER A 42 35.60 20.81 9.37
CA SER A 42 34.46 19.88 9.52
C SER A 42 33.11 20.58 9.53
N ALA A 43 33.03 21.80 10.08
CA ALA A 43 31.78 22.54 10.19
C ALA A 43 31.34 23.16 8.87
N VAL A 44 32.27 23.59 8.00
CA VAL A 44 31.93 24.17 6.70
C VAL A 44 31.20 23.17 5.77
N PRO A 45 31.69 21.94 5.54
CA PRO A 45 30.97 20.97 4.72
C PRO A 45 29.66 20.51 5.38
N ASN A 46 29.63 20.34 6.70
CA ASN A 46 28.40 19.95 7.40
C ASN A 46 27.34 21.06 7.40
N MET A 47 27.74 22.33 7.54
CA MET A 47 26.83 23.48 7.38
C MET A 47 26.38 23.64 5.94
N ALA A 48 27.26 23.43 4.96
CA ALA A 48 26.86 23.46 3.55
C ALA A 48 25.81 22.37 3.26
N PHE A 49 25.99 21.16 3.79
CA PHE A 49 25.04 20.07 3.64
C PHE A 49 23.70 20.37 4.32
N LEU A 50 23.71 20.95 5.53
CA LEU A 50 22.49 21.38 6.22
C LEU A 50 21.77 22.53 5.49
N MET A 51 22.50 23.48 4.94
CA MET A 51 21.92 24.58 4.15
C MET A 51 21.33 24.06 2.83
N ILE A 52 21.97 23.08 2.18
CA ILE A 52 21.42 22.41 0.99
C ILE A 52 20.12 21.67 1.36
N LEU A 53 20.09 20.93 2.47
CA LEU A 53 18.87 20.25 2.94
C LEU A 53 17.74 21.23 3.27
N LEU A 54 18.06 22.39 3.87
CA LEU A 54 17.09 23.45 4.17
C LEU A 54 16.51 24.13 2.93
N ILE A 55 17.25 24.18 1.82
CA ILE A 55 16.78 24.74 0.55
C ILE A 55 15.96 23.71 -0.24
N ILE A 56 16.34 22.42 -0.20
CA ILE A 56 15.67 21.35 -0.96
C ILE A 56 14.34 20.92 -0.30
N THR A 57 14.24 20.97 1.04
CA THR A 57 13.03 20.55 1.77
C THR A 57 11.75 21.32 1.38
N PRO A 58 11.73 22.65 1.19
CA PRO A 58 10.53 23.34 0.70
C PRO A 58 10.20 23.03 -0.77
N LEU A 59 11.19 22.72 -1.62
CA LEU A 59 10.95 22.35 -3.02
C LEU A 59 10.34 20.94 -3.15
N ALA A 60 10.82 19.98 -2.35
CA ALA A 60 10.21 18.65 -2.29
C ALA A 60 8.82 18.70 -1.62
N GLY A 61 8.66 19.50 -0.56
CA GLY A 61 7.36 19.71 0.09
C GLY A 61 6.31 20.34 -0.83
N TYR A 62 6.69 21.30 -1.68
CA TYR A 62 5.79 21.88 -2.68
C TYR A 62 5.37 20.85 -3.74
N TYR A 63 6.28 19.97 -4.17
CA TYR A 63 5.94 18.90 -5.13
C TYR A 63 5.05 17.80 -4.55
N PHE A 64 5.07 17.59 -3.23
CA PHE A 64 4.23 16.60 -2.54
C PHE A 64 2.91 17.18 -2.00
N ILE A 65 2.81 18.50 -1.79
CA ILE A 65 1.64 19.17 -1.18
C ILE A 65 0.85 20.03 -2.18
N SER A 66 1.44 20.43 -3.32
CA SER A 66 0.74 21.10 -4.40
C SER A 66 0.65 20.19 -5.64
N PRO A 67 -0.36 19.29 -5.73
CA PRO A 67 -0.87 18.95 -7.05
C PRO A 67 -1.34 20.28 -7.65
N GLY A 68 -0.82 20.64 -8.82
CA GLY A 68 -0.97 21.98 -9.39
C GLY A 68 -2.37 22.57 -9.25
N GLU A 69 -2.49 23.64 -8.46
CA GLU A 69 -3.57 24.61 -8.66
C GLU A 69 -3.28 25.35 -9.96
N ASP A 70 -3.73 24.76 -11.07
CA ASP A 70 -4.02 25.48 -12.31
C ASP A 70 -4.93 24.62 -13.19
N THR A 71 -6.21 24.58 -12.85
CA THR A 71 -7.28 24.86 -13.83
C THR A 71 -8.61 25.09 -13.11
N ARG A 72 -8.95 26.36 -12.90
CA ARG A 72 -10.33 26.77 -13.17
C ARG A 72 -10.58 26.62 -14.66
N SER A 73 -10.86 25.40 -15.11
CA SER A 73 -11.63 25.16 -16.33
C SER A 73 -13.07 25.05 -15.85
N ALA A 74 -13.90 26.06 -16.06
CA ALA A 74 -14.80 26.07 -17.21
C ALA A 74 -15.43 24.68 -17.41
N GLN A 75 -16.72 24.62 -17.06
CA GLN A 75 -17.65 23.56 -17.43
C GLN A 75 -17.24 22.88 -18.74
N SER A 76 -16.66 21.68 -18.66
CA SER A 76 -16.86 20.68 -19.69
C SER A 76 -17.80 19.64 -19.10
N LEU A 77 -19.05 19.70 -19.56
CA LEU A 77 -19.82 18.49 -19.81
C LEU A 77 -19.07 17.77 -20.94
N GLU A 78 -17.96 17.14 -20.59
CA GLU A 78 -17.37 16.09 -21.40
C GLU A 78 -17.92 14.80 -20.82
N ASP A 79 -18.84 14.23 -21.59
CA ASP A 79 -19.29 12.85 -21.51
C ASP A 79 -18.05 11.98 -21.69
N HIS A 80 -17.27 11.80 -20.62
CA HIS A 80 -16.30 10.74 -20.56
C HIS A 80 -17.10 9.46 -20.62
N GLU A 81 -16.94 8.66 -21.68
CA GLU A 81 -17.28 7.24 -21.65
C GLU A 81 -16.61 6.66 -20.40
N GLU A 82 -17.38 6.48 -19.33
CA GLU A 82 -16.88 5.97 -18.05
C GLU A 82 -16.53 4.49 -18.27
N SER A 83 -15.27 4.19 -18.57
CA SER A 83 -14.79 2.80 -18.56
C SER A 83 -14.59 2.33 -17.12
N TYR A 84 -15.33 1.28 -16.75
CA TYR A 84 -15.14 0.62 -15.46
C TYR A 84 -14.03 -0.43 -15.59
N GLU A 85 -12.86 -0.10 -15.07
CA GLU A 85 -11.71 -1.00 -15.06
C GLU A 85 -11.66 -1.76 -13.73
N MET A 86 -11.46 -3.07 -13.81
CA MET A 86 -11.16 -3.91 -12.65
C MET A 86 -10.18 -4.99 -13.09
N SER A 87 -9.07 -5.12 -12.37
CA SER A 87 -8.04 -6.13 -12.63
C SER A 87 -7.60 -6.77 -11.32
N GLY A 88 -7.00 -7.95 -11.39
CA GLY A 88 -6.40 -8.55 -10.20
C GLY A 88 -5.72 -9.87 -10.44
N LYS A 89 -5.14 -10.40 -9.37
CA LYS A 89 -4.41 -11.67 -9.36
C LYS A 89 -4.70 -12.46 -8.10
N VAL A 90 -4.68 -13.78 -8.26
CA VAL A 90 -4.70 -14.75 -7.16
C VAL A 90 -3.28 -15.26 -6.94
N TYR A 91 -2.72 -14.95 -5.78
CA TYR A 91 -1.42 -15.42 -5.33
C TYR A 91 -1.61 -16.66 -4.46
N ASN A 92 -0.98 -17.74 -4.88
CA ASN A 92 -1.03 -19.05 -4.27
C ASN A 92 0.24 -19.25 -3.43
N PHE A 93 0.12 -19.04 -2.12
CA PHE A 93 1.17 -19.35 -1.14
C PHE A 93 0.91 -20.74 -0.53
N PRO A 94 1.94 -21.45 0.00
CA PRO A 94 1.78 -22.79 0.54
C PRO A 94 0.63 -22.95 1.56
N ASN A 95 0.44 -21.96 2.44
CA ASN A 95 -0.59 -21.98 3.50
C ASN A 95 -1.75 -21.00 3.27
N GLN A 96 -1.67 -20.16 2.24
CA GLN A 96 -2.49 -18.96 2.13
C GLN A 96 -2.83 -18.68 0.68
N VAL A 97 -4.03 -18.16 0.44
CA VAL A 97 -4.41 -17.57 -0.84
C VAL A 97 -4.59 -16.07 -0.61
N VAL A 98 -3.93 -15.26 -1.45
CA VAL A 98 -4.08 -13.81 -1.43
C VAL A 98 -4.65 -13.35 -2.75
N ILE A 99 -5.70 -12.56 -2.71
CA ILE A 99 -6.29 -11.94 -3.88
C ILE A 99 -5.97 -10.45 -3.77
N LYS A 100 -5.37 -9.88 -4.82
CA LYS A 100 -5.12 -8.45 -4.90
C LYS A 100 -5.58 -7.92 -6.24
N GLY A 101 -6.08 -6.71 -6.26
CA GLY A 101 -6.45 -6.05 -7.49
C GLY A 101 -6.64 -4.56 -7.33
N GLU A 102 -6.97 -3.93 -8.44
CA GLU A 102 -7.19 -2.50 -8.58
C GLU A 102 -8.46 -2.28 -9.40
N THR A 103 -9.11 -1.14 -9.20
CA THR A 103 -10.32 -0.78 -9.92
C THR A 103 -10.50 0.74 -9.98
N SER A 104 -11.18 1.23 -11.01
CA SER A 104 -11.58 2.64 -11.11
C SER A 104 -12.76 3.02 -10.19
N LEU A 105 -13.28 2.06 -9.40
CA LEU A 105 -14.38 2.31 -8.46
C LEU A 105 -13.92 3.21 -7.29
N PRO A 106 -14.78 4.11 -6.78
CA PRO A 106 -14.42 4.99 -5.69
C PRO A 106 -14.09 4.22 -4.40
N GLU A 107 -13.39 4.89 -3.47
CA GLU A 107 -13.12 4.39 -2.13
C GLU A 107 -14.37 3.81 -1.48
N GLY A 108 -14.22 2.71 -0.73
CA GLY A 108 -15.30 2.10 0.02
C GLY A 108 -16.36 1.42 -0.85
N ALA A 109 -16.10 1.22 -2.15
CA ALA A 109 -16.86 0.30 -2.97
C ALA A 109 -16.72 -1.12 -2.41
N MET A 110 -17.84 -1.83 -2.33
CA MET A 110 -17.91 -3.15 -1.72
C MET A 110 -17.76 -4.24 -2.78
N LEU A 111 -16.72 -5.05 -2.66
CA LEU A 111 -16.48 -6.21 -3.49
C LEU A 111 -16.77 -7.48 -2.69
N MET A 112 -17.41 -8.44 -3.34
CA MET A 112 -17.67 -9.77 -2.81
C MET A 112 -16.67 -10.73 -3.41
N ILE A 113 -15.92 -11.40 -2.54
CA ILE A 113 -14.98 -12.44 -2.93
C ILE A 113 -15.62 -13.79 -2.58
N GLU A 114 -15.81 -14.61 -3.60
CA GLU A 114 -16.39 -15.93 -3.45
C GLU A 114 -15.41 -17.00 -3.90
N GLN A 115 -15.33 -18.07 -3.12
CA GLN A 115 -14.53 -19.25 -3.41
C GLN A 115 -15.47 -20.44 -3.61
N TYR A 116 -15.40 -21.04 -4.80
CA TYR A 116 -16.18 -22.22 -5.18
C TYR A 116 -15.27 -23.43 -5.35
N LYS A 117 -15.83 -24.63 -5.19
CA LYS A 117 -15.18 -25.84 -5.73
C LYS A 117 -15.02 -25.71 -7.25
N ARG A 118 -14.17 -26.55 -7.83
CA ARG A 118 -13.95 -26.61 -9.28
C ARG A 118 -15.22 -26.92 -10.09
N ASP A 119 -16.26 -27.45 -9.45
CA ASP A 119 -17.59 -27.64 -10.06
C ASP A 119 -18.30 -26.32 -10.42
N GLY A 120 -17.83 -25.18 -9.91
CA GLY A 120 -18.40 -23.85 -10.17
C GLY A 120 -19.73 -23.57 -9.45
N VAL A 121 -20.27 -24.53 -8.70
CA VAL A 121 -21.61 -24.47 -8.08
C VAL A 121 -21.51 -24.48 -6.55
N THR A 122 -20.60 -25.27 -5.99
CA THR A 122 -20.49 -25.40 -4.54
C THR A 122 -19.70 -24.23 -3.96
N LEU A 123 -20.41 -23.24 -3.41
CA LEU A 123 -19.82 -22.14 -2.66
C LEU A 123 -19.20 -22.66 -1.35
N ILE A 124 -17.94 -22.31 -1.11
CA ILE A 124 -17.18 -22.70 0.08
C ILE A 124 -17.04 -21.52 1.04
N ARG A 125 -16.73 -20.33 0.50
CA ARG A 125 -16.52 -19.12 1.28
C ARG A 125 -17.00 -17.91 0.51
N ARG A 126 -17.55 -16.94 1.24
CA ARG A 126 -17.96 -15.63 0.74
C ARG A 126 -17.49 -14.57 1.73
N GLU A 127 -16.75 -13.58 1.26
CA GLU A 127 -16.19 -12.52 2.08
C GLU A 127 -16.36 -11.16 1.44
N LYS A 128 -16.51 -10.15 2.27
CA LYS A 128 -16.69 -8.76 1.86
C LYS A 128 -15.38 -8.00 2.00
N VAL A 129 -15.00 -7.27 0.96
CA VAL A 129 -13.83 -6.37 0.95
C VAL A 129 -14.26 -5.00 0.44
N THR A 130 -13.54 -3.96 0.86
CA THR A 130 -13.75 -2.60 0.39
C THR A 130 -12.53 -2.09 -0.35
N THR A 131 -12.74 -1.27 -1.37
CA THR A 131 -11.66 -0.53 -2.03
C THR A 131 -11.12 0.57 -1.12
N ASP A 132 -9.84 0.88 -1.24
CA ASP A 132 -9.22 2.05 -0.61
C ASP A 132 -9.30 3.30 -1.51
N SER A 133 -8.65 4.40 -1.09
CA SER A 133 -8.67 5.68 -1.80
C SER A 133 -8.10 5.62 -3.21
N ASP A 134 -7.22 4.65 -3.46
CA ASP A 134 -6.50 4.48 -4.72
C ASP A 134 -7.16 3.38 -5.57
N GLY A 135 -8.31 2.85 -5.14
CA GLY A 135 -9.03 1.80 -5.85
C GLY A 135 -8.44 0.40 -5.65
N TYR A 136 -7.50 0.21 -4.72
CA TYR A 136 -6.95 -1.11 -4.43
C TYR A 136 -7.86 -1.93 -3.53
N PHE A 137 -7.86 -3.24 -3.73
CA PHE A 137 -8.46 -4.19 -2.82
C PHE A 137 -7.53 -5.38 -2.57
N GLN A 138 -7.59 -5.91 -1.35
CA GLN A 138 -6.84 -7.10 -0.97
C GLN A 138 -7.66 -8.00 -0.04
N PHE A 139 -7.54 -9.30 -0.26
CA PHE A 139 -8.06 -10.33 0.62
C PHE A 139 -7.03 -11.41 0.84
N ALA A 140 -6.91 -11.87 2.08
CA ALA A 140 -6.05 -12.97 2.45
C ALA A 140 -6.84 -13.99 3.24
N THR A 141 -6.64 -15.26 2.93
CA THR A 141 -7.23 -16.36 3.68
C THR A 141 -6.28 -17.53 3.78
N ASP A 142 -6.43 -18.32 4.85
CA ASP A 142 -5.87 -19.65 4.92
C ASP A 142 -6.40 -20.50 3.75
N ARG A 143 -5.51 -21.35 3.24
CA ARG A 143 -5.84 -22.30 2.18
C ARG A 143 -6.66 -23.45 2.75
N LEU A 144 -7.74 -23.79 2.04
CA LEU A 144 -8.68 -24.82 2.44
C LEU A 144 -8.08 -26.24 2.33
N GLN A 145 -7.67 -26.63 1.12
CA GLN A 145 -6.97 -27.90 0.85
C GLN A 145 -5.90 -27.64 -0.22
N ARG A 146 -4.69 -28.18 -0.03
CA ARG A 146 -3.54 -27.91 -0.91
C ARG A 146 -3.58 -28.65 -2.23
N ASP A 147 -4.15 -29.84 -2.22
CA ASP A 147 -4.27 -30.74 -3.36
C ASP A 147 -5.45 -30.42 -4.29
N LYS A 148 -6.22 -29.37 -3.98
CA LYS A 148 -7.42 -29.00 -4.75
C LYS A 148 -7.35 -27.60 -5.33
N GLU A 149 -8.01 -27.48 -6.46
CA GLU A 149 -8.24 -26.21 -7.15
C GLU A 149 -9.61 -25.65 -6.77
N TYR A 150 -9.67 -24.33 -6.71
CA TYR A 150 -10.88 -23.58 -6.40
C TYR A 150 -11.06 -22.45 -7.39
N ILE A 151 -12.31 -22.20 -7.76
CA ILE A 151 -12.67 -21.04 -8.56
C ILE A 151 -12.84 -19.86 -7.61
N VAL A 152 -12.17 -18.76 -7.92
CA VAL A 152 -12.27 -17.51 -7.19
C VAL A 152 -13.05 -16.53 -8.06
N LYS A 153 -14.08 -15.90 -7.49
CA LYS A 153 -14.85 -14.84 -8.13
C LYS A 153 -14.72 -13.56 -7.30
N VAL A 154 -14.42 -12.44 -7.95
CA VAL A 154 -14.46 -11.10 -7.35
C VAL A 154 -15.59 -10.35 -8.03
N MET A 155 -16.59 -9.91 -7.26
CA MET A 155 -17.82 -9.37 -7.81
C MET A 155 -18.22 -8.06 -7.15
N LEU A 156 -18.73 -7.13 -7.96
CA LEU A 156 -19.46 -5.97 -7.50
C LEU A 156 -20.96 -6.17 -7.74
N TYR A 157 -21.73 -6.01 -6.66
CA TYR A 157 -23.20 -6.00 -6.70
C TYR A 157 -23.72 -4.60 -6.39
N PRO A 158 -24.37 -3.88 -7.33
CA PRO A 158 -24.86 -2.52 -7.09
C PRO A 158 -25.86 -2.38 -5.93
N HIS A 159 -26.74 -3.37 -5.74
CA HIS A 159 -27.75 -3.33 -4.67
C HIS A 159 -27.14 -3.30 -3.26
N LEU A 160 -25.94 -3.87 -3.07
CA LEU A 160 -25.21 -3.90 -1.80
C LEU A 160 -24.43 -2.61 -1.51
N GLN A 161 -24.32 -1.71 -2.49
CA GLN A 161 -23.49 -0.52 -2.37
C GLN A 161 -24.14 0.59 -1.55
N ARG A 162 -23.30 1.45 -0.96
CA ARG A 162 -23.73 2.71 -0.34
C ARG A 162 -24.17 3.72 -1.41
N GLU A 163 -24.99 4.71 -1.01
CA GLU A 163 -25.56 5.68 -1.94
C GLU A 163 -24.52 6.46 -2.77
N SER A 164 -23.34 6.75 -2.21
CA SER A 164 -22.27 7.41 -2.97
C SER A 164 -21.78 6.57 -4.14
N ILE A 165 -21.63 5.26 -3.95
CA ILE A 165 -21.18 4.33 -4.98
C ILE A 165 -22.31 4.04 -5.97
N LYS A 166 -23.57 3.92 -5.51
CA LYS A 166 -24.74 3.78 -6.39
C LYS A 166 -24.94 4.93 -7.36
N LYS A 167 -24.46 6.14 -7.04
CA LYS A 167 -24.46 7.27 -7.98
C LYS A 167 -23.46 7.09 -9.12
N VAL A 168 -22.38 6.37 -8.86
CA VAL A 168 -21.34 6.05 -9.84
C VAL A 168 -21.77 4.84 -10.66
N VAL A 169 -22.02 3.68 -10.05
CA VAL A 169 -22.34 2.46 -10.82
C VAL A 169 -23.81 2.34 -11.26
N GLY A 170 -24.68 3.26 -10.82
CA GLY A 170 -26.12 3.16 -11.00
C GLY A 170 -26.79 2.35 -9.88
N LYS A 171 -28.07 2.63 -9.60
CA LYS A 171 -28.81 1.93 -8.53
C LYS A 171 -28.96 0.45 -8.82
N ARG A 172 -29.03 0.09 -10.11
CA ARG A 172 -29.15 -1.29 -10.56
C ARG A 172 -27.92 -1.78 -11.34
N GLY A 173 -26.88 -0.96 -11.46
CA GLY A 173 -25.79 -1.23 -12.40
C GLY A 173 -26.03 -0.65 -13.78
N ASP A 174 -27.03 0.22 -13.93
CA ASP A 174 -27.45 0.84 -15.19
C ASP A 174 -26.32 1.60 -15.88
N LYS A 175 -25.35 2.13 -15.13
CA LYS A 175 -24.18 2.79 -15.71
C LYS A 175 -23.05 1.82 -16.09
N LEU A 176 -23.09 0.58 -15.61
CA LEU A 176 -22.14 -0.47 -15.99
C LEU A 176 -22.52 -1.08 -17.35
N SER A 177 -23.81 -1.22 -17.63
CA SER A 177 -24.33 -1.80 -18.87
C SER A 177 -24.12 -0.93 -20.11
N ASP A 178 -23.90 0.36 -19.91
CA ASP A 178 -23.79 1.36 -21.00
C ASP A 178 -22.36 1.48 -21.56
N VAL A 179 -21.41 0.72 -21.04
CA VAL A 179 -19.99 0.77 -21.44
C VAL A 179 -19.71 -0.13 -22.65
N GLU A 180 -19.14 0.43 -23.72
CA GLU A 180 -18.61 -0.35 -24.85
C GLU A 180 -17.53 -1.34 -24.36
N ASN A 181 -17.68 -2.63 -24.70
CA ASN A 181 -16.83 -3.74 -24.24
C ASN A 181 -16.93 -4.08 -22.75
N GLY A 182 -18.16 -4.19 -22.23
CA GLY A 182 -18.45 -4.71 -20.89
C GLY A 182 -18.11 -6.19 -20.66
N GLU A 183 -16.90 -6.64 -20.98
CA GLU A 183 -16.45 -8.04 -20.80
C GLU A 183 -16.51 -8.49 -19.34
N LEU A 184 -16.40 -7.55 -18.41
CA LEU A 184 -16.50 -7.78 -16.97
C LEU A 184 -17.95 -7.71 -16.47
N VAL A 185 -18.89 -7.21 -17.28
CA VAL A 185 -20.26 -6.99 -16.87
C VAL A 185 -21.02 -8.31 -16.90
N PHE A 186 -21.82 -8.56 -15.87
CA PHE A 186 -22.72 -9.71 -15.84
C PHE A 186 -24.10 -9.30 -15.32
N ASP A 187 -25.13 -9.87 -15.91
CA ASP A 187 -26.50 -9.65 -15.47
C ASP A 187 -26.94 -10.71 -14.47
N TYR A 188 -27.71 -10.29 -13.47
CA TYR A 188 -28.27 -11.17 -12.46
C TYR A 188 -29.60 -10.65 -11.95
N ARG A 189 -30.39 -11.56 -11.35
CA ARG A 189 -31.68 -11.22 -10.75
C ARG A 189 -31.61 -11.31 -9.23
N HIS A 190 -32.06 -10.27 -8.55
CA HIS A 190 -32.18 -10.22 -7.09
C HIS A 190 -33.55 -9.66 -6.71
N ASP A 191 -34.31 -10.38 -5.88
CA ASP A 191 -35.67 -10.02 -5.47
C ASP A 191 -36.62 -9.72 -6.65
N GLY A 192 -36.47 -10.47 -7.75
CA GLY A 192 -37.27 -10.29 -8.97
C GLY A 192 -36.90 -9.08 -9.81
N ILE A 193 -35.87 -8.32 -9.42
CA ILE A 193 -35.35 -7.15 -10.15
C ILE A 193 -34.05 -7.54 -10.85
N GLU A 194 -33.88 -7.11 -12.09
CA GLU A 194 -32.66 -7.27 -12.87
C GLU A 194 -31.62 -6.22 -12.50
N TYR A 195 -30.36 -6.65 -12.45
CA TYR A 195 -29.19 -5.86 -12.13
C TYR A 195 -28.04 -6.25 -13.05
N SER A 196 -27.15 -5.30 -13.29
CA SER A 196 -25.86 -5.55 -13.93
C SER A 196 -24.74 -5.32 -12.91
N GLY A 197 -23.77 -6.21 -12.83
CA GLY A 197 -22.64 -6.13 -11.90
C GLY A 197 -21.31 -6.28 -12.62
N LEU A 198 -20.20 -6.18 -11.89
CA LEU A 198 -18.87 -6.51 -12.40
C LEU A 198 -18.40 -7.84 -11.82
N LYS A 199 -17.75 -8.66 -12.63
CA LYS A 199 -17.25 -9.97 -12.22
C LYS A 199 -15.92 -10.29 -12.88
N LEU A 200 -14.98 -10.68 -12.02
CA LEU A 200 -13.72 -11.30 -12.40
C LEU A 200 -13.68 -12.72 -11.87
N VAL A 201 -13.07 -13.62 -12.63
CA VAL A 201 -12.95 -15.05 -12.30
C VAL A 201 -11.48 -15.47 -12.43
N GLY A 202 -11.03 -16.38 -11.57
CA GLY A 202 -9.72 -17.00 -11.69
C GLY A 202 -9.58 -18.22 -10.80
N LEU A 203 -8.35 -18.72 -10.65
CA LEU A 203 -8.07 -19.94 -9.93
C LEU A 203 -7.19 -19.73 -8.70
N ALA A 204 -7.60 -20.33 -7.59
CA ALA A 204 -6.66 -20.74 -6.56
C ALA A 204 -6.20 -22.16 -6.90
N ASN A 205 -5.00 -22.26 -7.47
CA ASN A 205 -4.42 -23.51 -7.95
C ASN A 205 -4.08 -24.47 -6.82
N LYS A 206 -4.10 -25.77 -7.14
CA LYS A 206 -3.45 -26.79 -6.32
C LYS A 206 -1.96 -26.50 -6.21
N MET A 207 -1.36 -26.86 -5.09
CA MET A 207 0.09 -26.87 -4.94
C MET A 207 0.52 -28.27 -4.55
N GLU A 208 1.49 -28.81 -5.29
CA GLU A 208 2.18 -30.04 -4.88
C GLU A 208 2.96 -29.76 -3.60
N ASP A 209 3.06 -30.75 -2.71
CA ASP A 209 3.70 -30.62 -1.40
C ASP A 209 5.17 -30.17 -1.47
N THR A 210 5.81 -30.30 -2.63
CA THR A 210 7.19 -29.89 -2.92
C THR A 210 7.33 -28.45 -3.39
N THR A 211 6.22 -27.74 -3.63
CA THR A 211 6.24 -26.40 -4.25
C THR A 211 6.38 -25.31 -3.19
N GLU A 212 7.61 -24.81 -3.00
CA GLU A 212 7.87 -23.63 -2.14
C GLU A 212 7.64 -22.29 -2.86
N LYS A 213 7.39 -22.31 -4.17
CA LYS A 213 7.27 -21.09 -4.99
C LYS A 213 5.85 -20.52 -4.97
N VAL A 214 5.77 -19.21 -4.84
CA VAL A 214 4.51 -18.46 -5.00
C VAL A 214 4.13 -18.46 -6.49
N VAL A 215 2.94 -18.96 -6.81
CA VAL A 215 2.39 -18.91 -8.17
C VAL A 215 1.27 -17.87 -8.18
N SER A 216 1.29 -16.96 -9.15
CA SER A 216 0.22 -15.98 -9.34
C SER A 216 -0.54 -16.25 -10.63
N GLU A 217 -1.86 -16.27 -10.55
CA GLU A 217 -2.76 -16.33 -11.71
C GLU A 217 -3.52 -15.03 -11.86
N PHE A 218 -3.79 -14.62 -13.10
CA PHE A 218 -4.63 -13.45 -13.35
C PHE A 218 -6.10 -13.78 -13.10
N LEU A 219 -6.81 -12.79 -12.58
CA LEU A 219 -8.25 -12.74 -12.68
C LEU A 219 -8.62 -12.19 -14.07
N MET A 220 -9.64 -12.75 -14.69
CA MET A 220 -10.08 -12.44 -16.05
C MET A 220 -11.61 -12.39 -16.14
N SER A 221 -12.16 -11.99 -17.29
CA SER A 221 -13.61 -12.05 -17.50
C SER A 221 -14.13 -13.50 -17.42
N GLU A 222 -15.42 -13.68 -17.14
CA GLU A 222 -16.01 -15.03 -17.14
C GLU A 222 -15.88 -15.71 -18.50
N LYS A 223 -16.08 -14.94 -19.59
CA LYS A 223 -15.97 -15.44 -20.95
C LYS A 223 -14.54 -15.91 -21.29
N GLU A 224 -13.51 -15.16 -20.90
CA GLU A 224 -12.12 -15.57 -21.07
C GLU A 224 -11.79 -16.81 -20.23
N PHE A 225 -12.31 -16.86 -19.00
CA PHE A 225 -12.12 -17.99 -18.10
C PHE A 225 -12.69 -19.29 -18.68
N GLU A 226 -13.93 -19.25 -19.18
CA GLU A 226 -14.59 -20.38 -19.84
C GLU A 226 -13.93 -20.79 -21.16
N ALA A 227 -13.25 -19.86 -21.85
CA ALA A 227 -12.50 -20.19 -23.05
C ALA A 227 -11.19 -20.95 -22.76
N LEU A 228 -10.63 -20.81 -21.56
CA LEU A 228 -9.36 -21.42 -21.17
C LEU A 228 -9.51 -22.72 -20.38
N TYR A 229 -10.66 -22.96 -19.73
CA TYR A 229 -10.86 -24.04 -18.76
C TYR A 229 -12.17 -24.80 -18.95
#